data_AF-A0A915CHJ8-F1
#
_entry.id   AF-A0A915CHJ8-F1
#
_cell.length_a   1.000
_cell.length_b   1.000
_cell.length_c   1.000
_cell.angle_alpha   90.00
_cell.angle_beta   90.00
_cell.angle_gamma   90.00
#
_symmetry.space_group_name_H-M   'P 1'
#
loop_
_entity.id
_entity.type
_entity.pdbx_description
1 polymer ?
#
loop_
_entity_poly.entity_id
_entity_poly.type
_entity_poly.pdbx_seq_one_letter_code
_entity_poly.pdbx_strand_id
1 'polypeptide(L)'
;HNGRTYLFSRDRVYEVWRHDNLQQKTSFYINEMFPKGPRTVSVAYTNARSGVTVLIERTNVYRFRWNRDKKHFHLARKSPQQLSKDINFIPHIGFQWSDDNQVLMKNNDFVIYDAYWNVPTFKGSKEDYFRNLPNDMIGMTLKTQTLLIVYTASNTVQVYDTKKHRIVQEYPIETNKLVGCINE
;
A
#
# COMPACT_ATOMS: atom_id res chain seq x y z
N HIS A 1 -12.85 -2.09 -4.93
CA HIS A 1 -11.53 -2.16 -5.60
C HIS A 1 -11.74 -2.58 -7.07
N ASN A 2 -10.81 -2.28 -7.98
CA ASN A 2 -10.91 -2.62 -9.41
C ASN A 2 -9.92 -3.72 -9.86
N GLY A 3 -9.29 -4.41 -8.90
CA GLY A 3 -8.40 -5.54 -9.17
C GLY A 3 -7.03 -5.14 -9.75
N ARG A 4 -6.68 -3.85 -9.70
CA ARG A 4 -5.41 -3.31 -10.20
C ARG A 4 -4.46 -2.96 -9.06
N THR A 5 -3.18 -3.01 -9.34
CA THR A 5 -2.11 -2.60 -8.40
C THR A 5 -1.73 -1.17 -8.69
N TYR A 6 -1.55 -0.37 -7.63
CA TYR A 6 -1.13 1.02 -7.72
C TYR A 6 0.17 1.22 -6.95
N LEU A 7 1.17 1.81 -7.60
CA LEU A 7 2.47 2.13 -7.03
C LEU A 7 2.62 3.66 -7.03
N PHE A 8 3.10 4.22 -5.93
CA PHE A 8 3.22 5.67 -5.77
C PHE A 8 4.69 6.07 -5.72
N SER A 9 5.05 7.13 -6.44
CA SER A 9 6.38 7.73 -6.35
C SER A 9 6.27 9.22 -6.64
N ARG A 10 6.78 10.04 -5.71
CA ARG A 10 6.66 11.50 -5.75
C ARG A 10 5.20 11.92 -5.94
N ASP A 11 4.90 12.61 -7.04
CA ASP A 11 3.60 13.14 -7.43
C ASP A 11 2.85 12.25 -8.43
N ARG A 12 3.38 11.06 -8.72
CA ARG A 12 2.82 10.12 -9.71
C ARG A 12 2.28 8.85 -9.07
N VAL A 13 1.28 8.28 -9.74
CA VAL A 13 0.78 6.93 -9.51
C VAL A 13 0.93 6.10 -10.78
N TYR A 14 1.45 4.89 -10.62
CA TYR A 14 1.59 3.89 -11.67
C TYR A 14 0.55 2.80 -11.42
N GLU A 15 -0.31 2.58 -12.41
CA GLU A 15 -1.31 1.53 -12.40
C GLU A 15 -0.78 0.34 -13.19
N VAL A 16 -0.79 -0.84 -12.58
CA VAL A 16 -0.30 -2.09 -13.16
C VAL A 16 -1.40 -3.15 -13.06
N TRP A 17 -1.67 -3.85 -14.16
CA TRP A 17 -2.63 -4.94 -14.21
C TRP A 17 -2.25 -5.97 -15.27
N ARG A 18 -3.03 -7.05 -15.36
CA ARG A 18 -2.92 -8.03 -16.45
C ARG A 18 -4.20 -8.05 -17.28
N HIS A 19 -4.05 -8.15 -18.59
CA HIS A 19 -5.12 -8.39 -19.55
C HIS A 19 -4.62 -9.45 -20.54
N ASP A 20 -5.34 -10.56 -20.69
CA ASP A 20 -4.94 -11.71 -21.52
C ASP A 20 -3.52 -12.20 -21.25
N ASN A 21 -3.17 -12.32 -19.96
CA ASN A 21 -1.83 -12.67 -19.45
C ASN A 21 -0.69 -11.67 -19.80
N LEU A 22 -0.99 -10.59 -20.52
CA LEU A 22 -0.05 -9.52 -20.81
C LEU A 22 -0.07 -8.47 -19.69
N GLN A 23 1.12 -8.09 -19.25
CA GLN A 23 1.29 -7.02 -18.27
C GLN A 23 0.98 -5.68 -18.92
N GLN A 24 0.09 -4.93 -18.28
CA GLN A 24 -0.32 -3.60 -18.68
C GLN A 24 0.16 -2.59 -17.65
N LYS A 25 0.54 -1.40 -18.10
CA LYS A 25 0.99 -0.30 -17.24
C LYS A 25 0.54 1.04 -17.80
N THR A 26 0.17 1.95 -16.90
CA THR A 26 -0.03 3.35 -17.21
C THR A 26 0.40 4.21 -16.02
N SER A 27 0.59 5.51 -16.24
CA SER A 27 0.95 6.44 -15.18
C SER A 27 0.14 7.73 -15.27
N PHE A 28 -0.16 8.30 -14.12
CA PHE A 28 -0.91 9.53 -13.96
C PHE A 28 -0.28 10.40 -12.88
N TYR A 29 -0.59 11.69 -12.88
CA TYR A 29 -0.42 12.46 -11.66
C TYR A 29 -1.40 11.97 -10.59
N ILE A 30 -1.00 12.04 -9.32
CA ILE A 30 -1.85 11.56 -8.21
C ILE A 30 -3.20 12.30 -8.22
N ASN A 31 -3.23 13.59 -8.51
CA ASN A 31 -4.46 14.40 -8.53
C ASN A 31 -5.42 14.06 -9.69
N GLU A 32 -4.95 13.42 -10.77
CA GLU A 32 -5.79 12.94 -11.88
C GLU A 32 -6.54 11.67 -11.48
N MET A 33 -5.83 10.71 -10.87
CA MET A 33 -6.40 9.42 -10.46
C MET A 33 -7.11 9.50 -9.09
N PHE A 34 -6.63 10.37 -8.19
CA PHE A 34 -7.18 10.65 -6.86
C PHE A 34 -7.52 12.15 -6.71
N PRO A 35 -8.57 12.65 -7.38
CA PRO A 35 -9.01 14.03 -7.23
C PRO A 35 -9.24 14.41 -5.76
N LYS A 36 -8.76 15.61 -5.37
CA LYS A 36 -8.78 16.12 -3.98
C LYS A 36 -7.95 15.30 -2.99
N GLY A 37 -7.09 14.42 -3.48
CA GLY A 37 -6.11 13.67 -2.70
C GLY A 37 -4.86 14.47 -2.36
N PRO A 38 -3.88 13.80 -1.74
CA PRO A 38 -2.60 14.41 -1.41
C PRO A 38 -1.74 14.67 -2.66
N ARG A 39 -0.69 15.48 -2.52
CA ARG A 39 0.28 15.69 -3.61
C ARG A 39 1.32 14.60 -3.68
N THR A 40 1.62 13.98 -2.53
CA THR A 40 2.54 12.86 -2.39
C THR A 40 1.95 11.80 -1.48
N VAL A 41 2.41 10.56 -1.57
CA VAL A 41 1.90 9.46 -0.73
C VAL A 41 3.05 8.80 0.00
N SER A 42 2.96 8.75 1.33
CA SER A 42 3.91 8.03 2.19
C SER A 42 3.45 6.60 2.45
N VAL A 43 2.14 6.36 2.51
CA VAL A 43 1.55 5.04 2.74
C VAL A 43 0.32 4.87 1.86
N ALA A 44 0.21 3.71 1.21
CA ALA A 44 -0.97 3.31 0.45
C ALA A 44 -1.33 1.85 0.73
N TYR A 45 -2.61 1.59 0.98
CA TYR A 45 -3.14 0.23 0.99
C TYR A 45 -4.62 0.23 0.62
N THR A 46 -5.17 -0.94 0.31
CA THR A 46 -6.61 -1.13 0.10
C THR A 46 -7.13 -2.17 1.08
N ASN A 47 -8.19 -1.85 1.80
CA ASN A 47 -8.97 -2.85 2.52
C ASN A 47 -9.81 -3.61 1.47
N ALA A 48 -9.42 -4.85 1.16
CA ALA A 48 -10.06 -5.63 0.09
C ALA A 48 -11.54 -5.89 0.37
N ARG A 49 -11.91 -6.10 1.63
CA ARG A 49 -13.28 -6.38 2.10
C ARG A 49 -14.23 -5.22 1.81
N SER A 50 -13.84 -3.98 2.17
CA SER A 50 -14.68 -2.79 1.97
C SER A 50 -14.44 -2.09 0.62
N GLY A 51 -13.35 -2.44 -0.06
CA GLY A 51 -12.89 -1.79 -1.28
C GLY A 51 -12.41 -0.36 -1.09
N VAL A 52 -12.18 0.08 0.15
CA VAL A 52 -11.65 1.42 0.48
C VAL A 52 -10.14 1.41 0.32
N THR A 53 -9.63 2.33 -0.49
CA THR A 53 -8.20 2.61 -0.64
C THR A 53 -7.84 3.78 0.27
N VAL A 54 -6.81 3.60 1.09
CA VAL A 54 -6.31 4.60 2.03
C VAL A 54 -4.97 5.11 1.53
N LEU A 55 -4.85 6.43 1.45
CA LEU A 55 -3.59 7.13 1.18
C LEU A 55 -3.25 8.00 2.39
N ILE A 56 -2.00 7.98 2.82
CA ILE A 56 -1.52 8.85 3.91
C ILE A 56 -0.38 9.72 3.39
N GLU A 57 -0.48 11.02 3.66
CA GLU A 57 0.58 12.00 3.47
C GLU A 57 0.96 12.57 4.83
N ARG A 58 2.12 12.17 5.36
CA ARG A 58 2.53 12.44 6.75
C ARG A 58 1.47 11.95 7.76
N THR A 59 0.64 12.85 8.27
CA THR A 59 -0.45 12.55 9.22
C THR A 59 -1.84 12.71 8.60
N ASN A 60 -1.95 13.11 7.33
CA ASN A 60 -3.24 13.29 6.67
C ASN A 60 -3.70 11.97 6.06
N VAL A 61 -4.82 11.44 6.55
CA VAL A 61 -5.42 10.19 6.10
C VAL A 61 -6.56 10.47 5.12
N TYR A 62 -6.39 10.04 3.88
CA TYR A 62 -7.37 10.14 2.81
C TYR A 62 -7.97 8.77 2.54
N ARG A 63 -9.29 8.73 2.32
CA ARG A 63 -10.00 7.48 2.02
C ARG A 63 -10.71 7.63 0.70
N PHE A 64 -10.58 6.62 -0.13
CA PHE A 64 -11.09 6.63 -1.48
C PHE A 64 -11.87 5.35 -1.79
N ARG A 65 -12.81 5.47 -2.72
CA ARG A 65 -13.43 4.33 -3.38
C ARG A 65 -13.31 4.49 -4.89
N TRP A 66 -13.05 3.39 -5.58
CA TRP A 66 -13.04 3.37 -7.04
C TRP A 66 -14.44 3.69 -7.59
N ASN A 67 -14.53 4.69 -8.46
CA ASN A 67 -15.72 4.98 -9.25
C ASN A 67 -15.60 4.31 -10.63
N ARG A 68 -16.50 3.36 -10.93
CA ARG A 68 -16.45 2.60 -12.18
C ARG A 68 -16.76 3.45 -13.41
N ASP A 69 -17.71 4.36 -13.30
CA ASP A 69 -18.20 5.18 -14.43
C ASP A 69 -17.16 6.21 -14.85
N LYS A 70 -16.55 6.88 -13.86
CA LYS A 70 -15.55 7.94 -14.10
C LYS A 70 -14.12 7.43 -14.22
N LYS A 71 -13.90 6.13 -13.96
CA LYS A 71 -12.59 5.48 -13.96
C LYS A 71 -11.52 6.22 -13.13
N HIS A 72 -11.93 6.76 -11.98
CA HIS A 72 -11.03 7.38 -11.01
C HIS A 72 -11.48 7.10 -9.58
N PHE A 73 -10.65 7.45 -8.60
CA PHE A 73 -11.01 7.34 -7.20
C PHE A 73 -11.82 8.54 -6.72
N HIS A 74 -12.88 8.27 -5.96
CA HIS A 74 -13.70 9.28 -5.33
C HIS A 74 -13.35 9.39 -3.84
N LEU A 75 -13.06 10.61 -3.38
CA LEU A 75 -12.75 10.91 -1.99
C LEU A 75 -13.99 10.66 -1.10
N ALA A 76 -13.80 9.92 -0.01
CA ALA A 76 -14.86 9.68 0.96
C ALA A 76 -15.17 10.94 1.77
N ARG A 77 -16.40 11.02 2.31
CA ARG A 77 -16.79 12.10 3.23
C ARG A 77 -15.87 12.11 4.46
N LYS A 78 -15.67 13.30 5.02
CA LYS A 78 -14.80 13.54 6.19
C LYS A 78 -13.36 13.07 5.93
N SER A 79 -12.83 13.33 4.74
CA SER A 79 -11.41 13.13 4.40
C SER A 79 -10.85 14.44 3.81
N PRO A 80 -9.57 14.77 4.05
CA PRO A 80 -8.65 14.05 4.93
C PRO A 80 -9.04 14.14 6.41
N GLN A 81 -8.55 13.20 7.21
CA GLN A 81 -8.54 13.27 8.68
C GLN A 81 -7.10 13.38 9.17
N GLN A 82 -6.88 14.03 10.30
CA GLN A 82 -5.60 13.89 11.00
C GLN A 82 -5.53 12.50 11.64
N LEU A 83 -4.44 11.77 11.42
CA LEU A 83 -4.15 10.49 12.05
C LEU A 83 -4.35 10.61 13.57
N SER A 84 -4.98 9.59 14.19
CA SER A 84 -5.22 9.63 15.64
C SER A 84 -3.94 9.92 16.42
N LYS A 85 -4.08 10.76 17.45
CA LYS A 85 -3.02 11.07 18.41
C LYS A 85 -2.57 9.85 19.21
N ASP A 86 -3.38 8.79 19.25
CA ASP A 86 -3.02 7.52 19.86
C ASP A 86 -1.95 6.76 19.06
N ILE A 87 -1.70 7.15 17.80
CA ILE A 87 -0.59 6.65 17.00
C ILE A 87 0.56 7.66 17.13
N ASN A 88 1.52 7.32 17.99
CA ASN A 88 2.64 8.19 18.36
C ASN A 88 3.81 8.19 17.35
N PHE A 89 3.57 7.71 16.12
CA PHE A 89 4.55 7.68 15.05
C PHE A 89 3.91 8.05 13.70
N ILE A 90 4.73 8.55 12.78
CA ILE A 90 4.34 8.74 11.38
C ILE A 90 4.60 7.41 10.64
N PRO A 91 3.57 6.74 10.11
CA PRO A 91 3.75 5.46 9.44
C PRO A 91 4.47 5.66 8.10
N HIS A 92 5.37 4.74 7.77
CA HIS A 92 6.04 4.68 6.46
C HIS A 92 5.60 3.47 5.65
N ILE A 93 4.95 2.50 6.30
CA ILE A 93 4.46 1.28 5.68
C ILE A 93 3.01 1.10 6.10
N GLY A 94 2.17 0.68 5.16
CA GLY A 94 0.84 0.21 5.47
C GLY A 94 0.37 -0.83 4.46
N PHE A 95 -0.42 -1.78 4.93
CA PHE A 95 -0.87 -2.92 4.15
C PHE A 95 -2.10 -3.56 4.78
N GLN A 96 -2.77 -4.43 4.03
CA GLN A 96 -3.72 -5.36 4.59
C GLN A 96 -3.00 -6.70 4.83
N TRP A 97 -3.10 -7.23 6.05
CA TRP A 97 -2.55 -8.54 6.41
C TRP A 97 -3.48 -9.68 5.97
N SER A 98 -3.02 -10.93 6.06
CA SER A 98 -3.77 -12.12 5.60
C SER A 98 -5.06 -12.40 6.38
N ASP A 99 -5.21 -11.83 7.57
CA ASP A 99 -6.41 -11.91 8.41
C ASP A 99 -7.39 -10.73 8.18
N ASP A 100 -7.20 -10.02 7.07
CA ASP A 100 -7.90 -8.80 6.70
C ASP A 100 -7.61 -7.56 7.56
N ASN A 101 -6.77 -7.61 8.58
CA ASN A 101 -6.46 -6.43 9.38
C ASN A 101 -5.63 -5.41 8.58
N GLN A 102 -5.93 -4.12 8.75
CA GLN A 102 -5.13 -3.05 8.17
C GLN A 102 -4.02 -2.69 9.16
N VAL A 103 -2.79 -2.66 8.68
CA VAL A 103 -1.61 -2.43 9.50
C VAL A 103 -0.98 -1.12 9.06
N LEU A 104 -0.60 -0.29 10.03
CA LEU A 104 0.29 0.85 9.85
C LEU A 104 1.56 0.59 10.68
N MET A 105 2.72 0.87 10.11
CA MET A 105 3.99 0.48 10.71
C MET A 105 5.08 1.52 10.47
N LYS A 106 6.00 1.61 11.44
CA LYS A 106 7.27 2.32 11.34
C LYS A 106 8.35 1.48 12.04
N ASN A 107 9.35 1.04 11.30
CA ASN A 107 10.43 0.18 11.81
C ASN A 107 9.86 -1.09 12.48
N ASN A 108 10.01 -1.21 13.80
CA ASN A 108 9.48 -2.33 14.57
C ASN A 108 8.10 -2.05 15.17
N ASP A 109 7.66 -0.79 15.26
CA ASP A 109 6.35 -0.48 15.85
C ASP A 109 5.24 -0.60 14.81
N PHE A 110 4.14 -1.26 15.17
CA PHE A 110 2.95 -1.30 14.34
C PHE A 110 1.66 -1.10 15.13
N VAL A 111 0.62 -0.70 14.40
CA VAL A 111 -0.76 -0.69 14.88
C VAL A 111 -1.67 -1.40 13.89
N ILE A 112 -2.69 -2.10 14.41
CA ILE A 112 -3.87 -2.43 13.62
C ILE A 112 -4.74 -1.18 13.61
N TYR A 113 -5.13 -0.72 12.44
CA TYR A 113 -5.74 0.60 12.24
C TYR A 113 -7.09 0.51 11.54
N ASP A 114 -8.11 1.09 12.16
CA ASP A 114 -9.41 1.26 11.51
C ASP A 114 -9.45 2.63 10.83
N ALA A 115 -9.44 2.65 9.50
CA ALA A 115 -9.51 3.89 8.74
C ALA A 115 -10.90 4.55 8.77
N TYR A 116 -11.98 3.82 9.04
CA TYR A 116 -13.33 4.39 9.14
C TYR A 116 -13.45 5.29 10.37
N TRP A 117 -13.04 4.76 11.52
CA TRP A 117 -13.03 5.46 12.80
C TRP A 117 -11.76 6.29 13.05
N ASN A 118 -10.72 6.06 12.23
CA ASN A 118 -9.41 6.69 12.36
C ASN A 118 -8.80 6.46 13.75
N VAL A 119 -8.76 5.21 14.20
CA VAL A 119 -8.22 4.82 15.51
C VAL A 119 -7.36 3.56 15.40
N PRO A 120 -6.30 3.42 16.22
CA PRO A 120 -5.64 2.14 16.40
C PRO A 120 -6.50 1.22 17.28
N THR A 121 -6.66 -0.04 16.89
CA THR A 121 -7.37 -1.07 17.67
C THR A 121 -6.42 -2.02 18.39
N PHE A 122 -5.15 -2.06 17.97
CA PHE A 122 -4.08 -2.84 18.59
C PHE A 122 -2.74 -2.16 18.33
N LYS A 123 -1.78 -2.35 19.23
CA LYS A 123 -0.39 -1.88 19.09
C LYS A 123 0.56 -3.04 19.42
N GLY A 124 1.65 -3.16 18.68
CA GLY A 124 2.63 -4.22 18.93
C GLY A 124 3.94 -4.02 18.18
N SER A 125 4.79 -5.05 18.28
CA SER A 125 6.11 -5.12 17.66
C SER A 125 6.09 -6.04 16.44
N LYS A 126 6.73 -5.62 15.35
CA LYS A 126 6.83 -6.34 14.09
C LYS A 126 7.49 -7.69 14.28
N GLU A 127 8.55 -7.76 15.08
CA GLU A 127 9.28 -9.00 15.34
C GLU A 127 8.43 -10.07 16.02
N ASP A 128 7.50 -9.66 16.88
CA ASP A 128 6.61 -10.58 17.58
C ASP A 128 5.51 -11.13 16.68
N TYR A 129 4.92 -10.26 15.85
CA TYR A 129 3.70 -10.55 15.09
C TYR A 129 3.97 -10.94 13.63
N PHE A 130 4.93 -10.29 12.98
CA PHE A 130 5.29 -10.47 11.56
C PHE A 130 6.73 -10.99 11.41
N ARG A 131 6.98 -12.17 11.98
CA ARG A 131 8.32 -12.78 12.01
C ARG A 131 8.97 -12.85 10.63
N ASN A 132 10.26 -12.54 10.57
CA ASN A 132 11.09 -12.58 9.37
C ASN A 132 10.61 -11.69 8.20
N LEU A 133 9.81 -10.64 8.48
CA LEU A 133 9.63 -9.56 7.49
C LEU A 133 10.90 -8.71 7.39
N PRO A 134 11.32 -8.34 6.17
CA PRO A 134 12.48 -7.46 5.95
C PRO A 134 12.38 -6.15 6.73
N ASN A 135 13.53 -5.63 7.14
CA ASN A 135 13.61 -4.34 7.83
C ASN A 135 13.51 -3.15 6.89
N ASP A 136 13.85 -3.34 5.62
CA ASP A 136 13.89 -2.32 4.58
C ASP A 136 12.67 -2.38 3.65
N MET A 137 11.57 -3.00 4.09
CA MET A 137 10.31 -3.01 3.36
C MET A 137 9.81 -1.58 3.12
N ILE A 138 9.37 -1.30 1.89
CA ILE A 138 8.78 -0.01 1.48
C ILE A 138 7.30 -0.14 1.12
N GLY A 139 6.80 -1.37 0.97
CA GLY A 139 5.40 -1.63 0.67
C GLY A 139 5.11 -3.12 0.55
N MET A 140 3.82 -3.47 0.59
CA MET A 140 3.38 -4.85 0.48
C MET A 140 2.01 -4.95 -0.19
N THR A 141 1.77 -6.05 -0.92
CA THR A 141 0.47 -6.35 -1.52
C THR A 141 0.12 -7.83 -1.37
N LEU A 142 -1.18 -8.13 -1.34
CA LEU A 142 -1.70 -9.48 -1.23
C LEU A 142 -1.66 -10.18 -2.59
N LYS A 143 -0.98 -11.33 -2.69
CA LYS A 143 -0.99 -12.18 -3.88
C LYS A 143 -2.08 -13.25 -3.79
N THR A 144 -2.18 -13.87 -2.63
CA THR A 144 -3.22 -14.86 -2.26
C THR A 144 -3.49 -14.73 -0.76
N GLN A 145 -4.42 -15.50 -0.20
CA GLN A 145 -4.69 -15.50 1.24
C GLN A 145 -3.46 -15.79 2.12
N THR A 146 -2.44 -16.47 1.60
CA THR A 146 -1.25 -16.87 2.38
C THR A 146 0.06 -16.34 1.83
N LEU A 147 0.04 -15.67 0.68
CA LEU A 147 1.24 -15.15 0.02
C LEU A 147 1.13 -13.65 -0.14
N LEU A 148 2.15 -12.96 0.34
CA LEU A 148 2.31 -11.52 0.25
C LEU A 148 3.50 -11.21 -0.66
N ILE A 149 3.37 -10.17 -1.46
CA ILE A 149 4.47 -9.60 -2.24
C ILE A 149 5.01 -8.41 -1.47
N VAL A 150 6.27 -8.49 -1.05
CA VAL A 150 6.99 -7.46 -0.29
C VAL A 150 7.94 -6.74 -1.23
N TYR A 151 7.91 -5.41 -1.22
CA TYR A 151 8.84 -4.55 -1.95
C TYR A 151 9.85 -3.96 -0.97
N THR A 152 11.13 -3.98 -1.32
CA THR A 152 12.21 -3.51 -0.44
C THR A 152 12.98 -2.33 -1.03
N ALA A 153 13.58 -1.51 -0.16
CA ALA A 153 14.47 -0.42 -0.56
C ALA A 153 15.77 -0.95 -1.20
N SER A 154 16.16 -2.19 -0.88
CA SER A 154 17.25 -2.94 -1.55
C SER A 154 16.93 -3.39 -2.99
N ASN A 155 15.86 -2.88 -3.60
CA ASN A 155 15.47 -3.15 -4.98
C ASN A 155 15.10 -4.63 -5.23
N THR A 156 14.39 -5.25 -4.28
CA THR A 156 13.90 -6.63 -4.42
C THR A 156 12.37 -6.72 -4.29
N VAL A 157 11.80 -7.70 -4.99
CA VAL A 157 10.44 -8.20 -4.80
C VAL A 157 10.54 -9.57 -4.16
N GLN A 158 10.01 -9.70 -2.96
CA GLN A 158 10.03 -10.95 -2.22
C GLN A 158 8.62 -11.51 -2.06
N VAL A 159 8.52 -12.84 -2.01
CA VAL A 159 7.28 -13.54 -1.70
C VAL A 159 7.38 -14.05 -0.27
N TYR A 160 6.55 -13.49 0.61
CA TYR A 160 6.43 -13.90 2.00
C TYR A 160 5.25 -14.87 2.17
N ASP A 161 5.48 -15.98 2.84
CA ASP A 161 4.47 -16.97 3.18
C ASP A 161 4.02 -16.78 4.65
N THR A 162 2.75 -16.43 4.85
CA THR A 162 2.21 -16.11 6.18
C THR A 162 2.00 -17.34 7.07
N LYS A 163 1.97 -18.55 6.50
CA LYS A 163 1.90 -19.81 7.26
C LYS A 163 3.28 -20.29 7.69
N LYS A 164 4.28 -20.09 6.83
CA LYS A 164 5.68 -20.46 7.12
C LYS A 164 6.47 -19.36 7.83
N HIS A 165 5.91 -18.16 7.91
CA HIS A 165 6.52 -16.97 8.50
C HIS A 165 7.92 -16.66 7.94
N ARG A 166 8.08 -16.74 6.61
CA ARG A 166 9.37 -16.46 5.96
C ARG A 166 9.24 -16.12 4.48
N ILE A 167 10.30 -15.53 3.93
CA ILE A 167 10.48 -15.38 2.49
C ILE A 167 10.70 -16.75 1.85
N VAL A 168 9.94 -17.03 0.79
CA VAL A 168 10.02 -18.27 0.01
C VAL A 168 10.61 -18.07 -1.38
N GLN A 169 10.54 -16.85 -1.91
CA GLN A 169 11.12 -16.47 -3.20
C GLN A 169 11.57 -15.01 -3.13
N GLU A 170 12.63 -14.67 -3.86
CA GLU A 170 13.15 -13.32 -3.99
C GLU A 170 13.59 -13.08 -5.43
N TYR A 171 13.27 -11.90 -5.94
CA TYR A 171 13.57 -11.47 -7.29
C TYR A 171 14.08 -10.02 -7.24
N PRO A 172 15.05 -9.62 -8.08
CA PRO A 172 15.38 -8.21 -8.23
C PRO A 172 14.19 -7.46 -8.85
N ILE A 173 13.97 -6.21 -8.45
CA ILE A 173 13.11 -5.30 -9.21
C ILE A 173 13.89 -4.92 -10.47
N GLU A 174 13.51 -5.51 -11.59
CA GLU A 174 14.02 -5.14 -12.92
C GLU A 174 13.41 -3.80 -13.34
N THR A 175 13.82 -2.71 -12.68
CA THR A 175 13.34 -1.34 -12.94
C THR A 175 13.52 -0.95 -14.40
N ASN A 176 14.58 -1.44 -15.04
CA ASN A 176 14.87 -1.32 -16.46
C ASN A 176 13.82 -1.96 -17.39
N LYS A 177 13.06 -2.96 -16.92
CA LYS A 177 11.94 -3.56 -17.66
C LYS A 177 10.59 -2.92 -17.29
N LEU A 178 10.49 -2.31 -16.11
CA LEU A 178 9.26 -1.70 -15.59
C LEU A 178 9.07 -0.25 -16.03
N VAL A 179 10.14 0.51 -16.18
CA VAL A 179 10.09 1.94 -16.52
C VAL A 179 10.67 2.12 -17.91
N GLY A 180 9.89 2.70 -18.84
CA GLY A 180 10.50 3.34 -19.99
C GLY A 180 11.30 4.50 -19.46
N CYS A 181 12.58 4.27 -19.14
CA CYS A 181 13.52 5.35 -18.95
C CYS A 181 13.54 6.09 -20.29
N ILE A 182 12.93 7.26 -20.31
CA ILE A 182 13.30 8.26 -21.31
C ILE A 182 14.74 8.58 -20.94
N ASN A 183 15.67 8.10 -21.75
CA ASN A 183 17.04 8.59 -21.70
C ASN A 183 16.93 10.09 -21.98
N GLU A 184 17.17 10.92 -20.97
CA GLU A 184 17.60 12.30 -21.20
C GLU A 184 19.02 12.28 -21.76
#